data_AF-R7FWB0-F1
#
_entry.id   AF-R7FWB0-F1
#
_cell.length_a   1.000
_cell.length_b   1.000
_cell.length_c   1.000
_cell.angle_alpha   90.00
_cell.angle_beta   90.00
_cell.angle_gamma   90.00
#
_symmetry.space_group_name_H-M   'P 1'
#
loop_
_entity.id
_entity.type
_entity.pdbx_description
1 polymer ?
#
loop_
_entity_poly.entity_id
_entity_poly.type
_entity_poly.pdbx_seq_one_letter_code
_entity_poly.pdbx_strand_id
1 'polypeptide(L)'
;MPEIKEMTKPLFSIPTHQFLFNGGNVNPRDYMDALQLEESEYDLIKYPERGTCLFKCGNERYLLQVIAPEYKAKLFGNAGGR
;
A
#
# COMPACT_ATOMS: atom_id res chain seq x y z
N MET A 1 3.16 -21.06 -9.72
CA MET A 1 1.80 -21.24 -10.26
C MET A 1 1.38 -19.94 -10.96
N PRO A 2 1.57 -19.84 -12.29
CA PRO A 2 1.24 -18.62 -13.04
C PRO A 2 -0.27 -18.29 -13.07
N GLU A 3 -1.13 -19.31 -12.99
CA GLU A 3 -2.59 -19.16 -13.04
C GLU A 3 -3.17 -18.34 -11.87
N ILE A 4 -2.60 -18.43 -10.67
CA ILE A 4 -3.06 -17.66 -9.49
C ILE A 4 -2.81 -16.15 -9.68
N LYS A 5 -1.73 -15.78 -10.38
CA LYS A 5 -1.41 -14.37 -10.69
C LYS A 5 -2.45 -13.79 -11.67
N GLU A 6 -2.96 -14.59 -12.59
CA GLU A 6 -3.98 -14.15 -13.55
C GLU A 6 -5.37 -14.05 -12.92
N MET A 7 -5.75 -14.99 -12.05
CA MET A 7 -7.06 -14.98 -11.37
C MET A 7 -7.21 -13.82 -10.37
N THR A 8 -6.10 -13.34 -9.79
CA THR A 8 -6.12 -12.28 -8.77
C THR A 8 -5.99 -10.87 -9.35
N LYS A 9 -5.49 -10.71 -10.58
CA LYS A 9 -5.42 -9.42 -11.29
C LYS A 9 -6.73 -8.61 -11.28
N PRO A 10 -7.92 -9.17 -11.59
CA PRO A 10 -9.15 -8.39 -11.54
C PRO A 10 -9.48 -7.90 -10.13
N LEU A 11 -9.17 -8.65 -9.07
CA LEU A 11 -9.42 -8.22 -7.68
C LEU A 11 -8.61 -6.97 -7.29
N PHE A 12 -7.42 -6.78 -7.85
CA PHE A 12 -6.60 -5.58 -7.62
C PHE A 12 -6.93 -4.42 -8.57
N SER A 13 -7.64 -4.68 -9.67
CA SER A 13 -8.01 -3.70 -10.70
C SER A 13 -9.33 -2.97 -10.40
N ILE A 14 -10.24 -3.59 -9.65
CA ILE A 14 -11.58 -3.05 -9.36
C ILE A 14 -11.66 -2.05 -8.17
N PRO A 15 -10.83 -2.12 -7.10
CA PRO A 15 -11.05 -1.27 -5.94
C PRO A 15 -10.74 0.19 -6.26
N THR A 16 -11.78 1.02 -6.11
CA THR A 16 -11.73 2.46 -6.36
C THR A 16 -10.88 3.19 -5.32
N HIS A 17 -10.66 2.62 -4.13
CA HIS A 17 -9.89 3.22 -3.04
C HIS A 17 -8.87 2.19 -2.50
N GLN A 18 -7.59 2.50 -2.58
CA GLN A 18 -6.50 1.60 -2.16
C GLN A 18 -5.56 2.33 -1.21
N PHE A 19 -5.28 1.72 -0.06
CA PHE A 19 -4.26 2.19 0.89
C PHE A 19 -3.01 1.33 0.73
N LEU A 20 -1.94 1.95 0.25
CA LEU A 20 -0.69 1.30 -0.06
C LEU A 20 0.34 1.68 1.01
N PHE A 21 0.74 0.66 1.77
CA PHE A 21 1.81 0.75 2.75
C PHE A 21 3.05 0.07 2.19
N ASN A 22 4.14 0.11 2.96
CA ASN A 22 5.37 -0.59 2.60
C ASN A 22 5.10 -2.07 2.23
N GLY A 23 5.44 -2.44 1.00
CA GLY A 23 5.24 -3.78 0.43
C GLY A 23 6.19 -4.87 0.97
N GLY A 24 7.13 -4.52 1.85
CA GLY A 24 8.10 -5.44 2.43
C GLY A 24 9.12 -5.93 1.41
N ASN A 25 9.59 -7.16 1.58
CA ASN A 25 10.65 -7.76 0.74
C ASN A 25 10.06 -8.38 -0.54
N VAL A 26 9.42 -7.55 -1.37
CA VAL A 26 8.85 -7.90 -2.67
C VAL A 26 9.64 -7.22 -3.79
N ASN A 27 9.68 -7.85 -4.96
CA ASN A 27 10.30 -7.27 -6.15
C ASN A 27 9.60 -5.93 -6.52
N PRO A 28 10.32 -4.79 -6.51
CA PRO A 28 9.72 -3.48 -6.76
C PRO A 28 9.03 -3.39 -8.11
N ARG A 29 9.57 -4.04 -9.15
CA ARG A 29 8.96 -4.04 -10.50
C ARG A 29 7.63 -4.76 -10.54
N ASP A 30 7.54 -5.93 -9.92
CA ASP A 30 6.28 -6.69 -9.85
C ASP A 30 5.23 -5.95 -9.00
N TYR A 31 5.67 -5.27 -7.95
CA TYR A 31 4.79 -4.48 -7.08
C TYR A 31 4.22 -3.25 -7.80
N MET A 32 5.08 -2.50 -8.51
CA MET A 32 4.66 -1.35 -9.30
C MET A 32 3.74 -1.74 -10.46
N ASP A 33 4.03 -2.84 -11.16
CA ASP A 33 3.19 -3.35 -12.26
C ASP A 33 1.81 -3.82 -11.76
N ALA A 34 1.79 -4.58 -10.65
CA ALA A 34 0.54 -5.11 -10.09
C ALA A 34 -0.40 -4.01 -9.56
N LEU A 35 0.17 -2.92 -9.02
CA LEU A 35 -0.59 -1.82 -8.41
C LEU A 35 -0.70 -0.58 -9.30
N GLN A 36 -0.05 -0.59 -10.46
CA GLN A 36 0.05 0.53 -11.40
C GLN A 36 0.55 1.80 -10.70
N LEU A 37 1.74 1.69 -10.11
CA LEU A 37 2.44 2.76 -9.43
C LEU A 37 3.58 3.32 -10.27
N GLU A 38 3.83 4.61 -10.14
CA GLU A 38 5.04 5.24 -10.64
C GLU A 38 6.22 5.01 -9.68
N GLU A 39 7.43 5.12 -10.20
CA GLU A 39 8.66 4.93 -9.39
C GLU A 39 8.77 5.96 -8.26
N SER A 40 8.34 7.20 -8.52
CA SER A 40 8.27 8.28 -7.52
C SER A 40 7.29 7.96 -6.39
N GLU A 41 6.16 7.33 -6.70
CA GLU A 41 5.16 6.91 -5.71
C GLU A 41 5.68 5.76 -4.85
N TYR A 42 6.33 4.78 -5.50
CA TYR A 42 6.96 3.67 -4.82
C TYR A 42 8.07 4.14 -3.87
N ASP A 43 8.86 5.13 -4.29
CA ASP A 43 9.92 5.72 -3.48
C ASP A 43 9.43 6.37 -2.17
N LEU A 44 8.17 6.82 -2.12
CA LEU A 44 7.54 7.37 -0.90
C LEU A 44 7.09 6.28 0.08
N ILE A 45 6.82 5.07 -0.39
CA ILE A 45 6.32 3.96 0.44
C ILE A 45 7.36 2.84 0.67
N LYS A 46 8.50 2.88 -0.02
CA LYS A 46 9.57 1.87 0.11
C LYS A 46 10.20 1.86 1.50
N TYR A 47 10.21 3.00 2.18
CA TYR A 47 10.69 3.10 3.55
C TYR A 47 9.54 2.87 4.53
N PRO A 48 9.74 2.04 5.57
CA PRO A 48 8.71 1.76 6.55
C PRO A 48 8.53 2.99 7.46
N GLU A 49 7.72 3.94 7.01
CA GLU A 49 7.32 5.11 7.81
C GLU A 49 5.98 4.85 8.49
N ARG A 50 5.99 4.88 9.83
CA ARG A 50 4.80 4.54 10.62
C ARG A 50 3.71 5.58 10.40
N GLY A 51 2.57 5.11 9.90
CA GLY A 51 1.42 5.97 9.64
C GLY A 51 1.46 6.67 8.28
N THR A 52 2.53 6.57 7.50
CA THR A 52 2.55 7.11 6.14
C THR A 52 2.02 6.05 5.17
N CYS A 53 1.06 6.42 4.32
CA CYS A 53 0.58 5.56 3.25
C CYS A 53 0.21 6.36 1.99
N LEU A 54 0.30 5.70 0.85
CA LEU A 54 -0.19 6.23 -0.40
C LEU A 54 -1.64 5.80 -0.59
N PHE A 55 -2.54 6.76 -0.70
CA PHE A 55 -3.92 6.55 -1.02
C PHE A 55 -4.16 6.77 -2.51
N LYS A 56 -4.60 5.70 -3.18
CA LYS A 56 -4.92 5.68 -4.60
C LYS A 56 -6.43 5.64 -4.76
N CYS A 57 -6.98 6.63 -5.46
CA CYS A 57 -8.40 6.68 -5.82
C CYS A 57 -8.57 6.93 -7.32
N GLY A 58 -8.73 5.86 -8.12
CA GLY A 58 -8.73 5.97 -9.59
C GLY A 58 -7.44 6.62 -10.12
N ASN A 59 -7.56 7.82 -10.68
CA ASN A 59 -6.43 8.64 -11.15
C ASN A 59 -5.83 9.54 -10.07
N GLU A 60 -6.48 9.70 -8.93
CA GLU A 60 -6.00 10.54 -7.85
C GLU A 60 -5.04 9.77 -6.94
N ARG A 61 -4.06 10.50 -6.41
CA ARG A 61 -2.96 9.99 -5.59
C ARG A 61 -2.69 10.96 -4.46
N TYR A 62 -2.75 10.47 -3.24
CA TYR A 62 -2.55 11.28 -2.03
C TYR A 62 -1.59 10.58 -1.08
N LEU A 63 -0.55 11.29 -0.66
CA LEU A 63 0.28 10.86 0.45
C LEU A 63 -0.43 11.24 1.76
N LEU A 64 -0.86 10.25 2.53
CA LEU A 64 -1.62 10.44 3.75
C LEU A 64 -0.82 10.02 4.98
N GLN A 65 -0.98 10.77 6.07
CA GLN A 65 -0.54 10.37 7.39
C GLN A 65 -1.74 9.88 8.22
N VAL A 66 -1.80 8.58 8.44
CA VAL A 66 -2.79 7.90 9.28
C VAL A 66 -2.39 8.06 10.74
N ILE A 67 -3.12 8.91 11.44
CA ILE A 67 -2.98 9.14 12.88
C ILE A 67 -4.11 8.41 13.59
N ALA A 68 -3.76 7.38 14.37
CA ALA A 68 -4.75 6.69 15.20
C ALA A 68 -5.04 7.52 16.45
N PRO A 69 -6.31 7.82 16.78
CA PRO A 69 -6.66 8.48 18.04
C PRO A 69 -6.35 7.57 19.23
N GLU A 70 -6.03 8.15 20.40
CA GLU A 70 -5.48 7.44 21.56
C GLU A 70 -6.30 6.22 22.01
N TYR A 71 -7.64 6.30 21.93
CA TYR A 71 -8.51 5.18 22.31
C TYR A 71 -8.45 3.99 21.32
N LYS A 72 -8.09 4.22 20.05
CA LYS A 72 -7.87 3.17 19.03
C LYS A 72 -6.42 2.67 19.04
N ALA A 73 -5.47 3.41 19.59
CA ALA A 73 -4.07 2.99 19.65
C ALA A 73 -3.88 1.66 20.41
N LYS A 74 -4.72 1.41 21.42
CA LYS A 74 -4.75 0.12 22.16
C LYS A 74 -5.07 -1.08 21.27
N LEU A 75 -5.77 -0.90 20.15
CA LEU A 75 -6.16 -1.96 19.22
C LEU A 75 -5.03 -2.34 18.25
N PHE A 76 -4.17 -1.38 17.88
CA PHE A 76 -3.10 -1.61 16.90
C PHE A 76 -1.82 -2.21 17.50
N GLY A 77 -1.74 -2.30 18.84
CA GLY A 77 -0.55 -2.76 19.55
C GLY A 77 0.67 -1.85 19.33
N ASN A 78 1.76 -2.15 20.04
CA ASN A 78 3.00 -1.38 19.93
C ASN A 78 3.93 -1.86 18.79
N ALA A 79 3.51 -2.88 18.03
CA ALA A 79 4.35 -3.58 17.05
C ALA A 79 4.17 -3.09 15.60
N GLY A 80 3.26 -2.16 15.31
CA GLY A 80 3.03 -1.68 13.96
C GLY A 80 4.17 -0.78 13.45
N GLY A 81 4.79 -1.13 12.33
CA GLY A 81 5.73 -0.27 11.58
C GLY A 81 7.21 -0.37 11.95
N ARG A 82 7.67 -1.52 12.50
CA ARG A 82 9.10 -1.88 12.53
C ARG A 82 9.42 -2.91 11.46
#